data_AF-A0A414RPL3-F1
#
_entry.id   AF-A0A414RPL3-F1
#
_cell.length_a   1.000
_cell.length_b   1.000
_cell.length_c   1.000
_cell.angle_alpha   90.00
_cell.angle_beta   90.00
_cell.angle_gamma   90.00
#
_symmetry.space_group_name_H-M   'P 1'
#
loop_
_entity.id
_entity.type
_entity.pdbx_description
1 polymer ?
#
loop_
_entity_poly.entity_id
_entity_poly.type
_entity_poly.pdbx_seq_one_letter_code
_entity_poly.pdbx_strand_id
1 'polypeptide(L)' 'MLKRLTIGSYRGLRNLTMENLGQINIIIGENNSGKTSILEAIQLFDYA' A
#
# COMPACT_ATOMS: atom_id res chain seq x y z
N MET A 1 -1.59 4.36 15.41
CA MET A 1 -0.90 3.48 14.44
C MET A 1 -1.89 3.06 13.37
N LEU A 2 -1.49 3.11 12.11
CA LEU A 2 -2.26 2.56 11.00
C LEU A 2 -2.40 1.05 11.18
N LYS A 3 -3.64 0.53 11.24
CA LYS A 3 -3.92 -0.90 11.46
C LYS A 3 -4.34 -1.65 10.19
N ARG A 4 -4.87 -0.89 9.23
CA ARG A 4 -5.42 -1.40 7.98
C ARG A 4 -5.21 -0.34 6.90
N LEU A 5 -4.87 -0.78 5.70
CA LEU A 5 -4.88 0.05 4.49
C LEU A 5 -5.71 -0.67 3.43
N THR A 6 -6.66 0.04 2.82
CA THR A 6 -7.43 -0.46 1.67
C THR A 6 -7.22 0.47 0.50
N ILE A 7 -6.79 -0.09 -0.63
CA ILE A 7 -6.62 0.60 -1.91
C ILE A 7 -7.63 0.00 -2.89
N GLY A 8 -8.67 0.78 -3.22
CA GLY A 8 -9.72 0.34 -4.15
C GLY A 8 -9.21 0.22 -5.59
N SER A 9 -8.65 1.27 -6.15
CA SER A 9 -8.04 1.26 -7.49
C SER A 9 -6.95 2.33 -7.62
N TYR A 10 -5.70 1.91 -7.82
CA TYR A 10 -4.57 2.84 -8.01
C TYR A 10 -3.41 2.17 -8.76
N ARG A 11 -2.95 2.76 -9.87
CA ARG A 11 -1.78 2.31 -10.66
C ARG A 11 -1.69 0.79 -10.84
N GLY A 12 -2.80 0.15 -11.23
CA GLY A 12 -2.87 -1.30 -11.46
C GLY A 12 -3.20 -2.14 -10.22
N LEU A 13 -3.10 -1.59 -9.01
CA LEU A 13 -3.67 -2.20 -7.80
C LEU A 13 -5.20 -2.17 -7.89
N ARG A 14 -5.83 -3.30 -7.61
CA ARG A 14 -7.30 -3.45 -7.57
C ARG A 14 -7.68 -4.17 -6.30
N ASN A 15 -8.52 -3.54 -5.47
CA ASN A 15 -9.06 -4.10 -4.24
C ASN A 15 -7.99 -4.69 -3.30
N LEU A 16 -6.85 -4.02 -3.17
CA LEU A 16 -5.79 -4.44 -2.25
C LEU A 16 -6.17 -4.06 -0.82
N THR A 17 -6.17 -5.03 0.09
CA THR A 17 -6.32 -4.78 1.53
C THR A 17 -5.14 -5.36 2.28
N MET A 18 -4.46 -4.52 3.05
CA MET A 18 -3.43 -4.92 4.00
C MET A 18 -4.00 -4.79 5.41
N GLU A 19 -4.05 -5.92 6.12
CA GLU A 19 -4.50 -6.00 7.50
C GLU A 19 -3.31 -6.14 8.47
N ASN A 20 -3.56 -5.95 9.77
CA ASN A 20 -2.59 -6.17 10.84
C ASN A 20 -1.28 -5.39 10.66
N LEU A 21 -1.36 -4.17 10.12
CA LEU A 21 -0.18 -3.33 9.92
C LEU A 21 0.53 -3.06 11.26
N GLY A 22 1.81 -3.40 11.27
CA GLY A 22 2.71 -3.21 12.40
C GLY A 22 3.41 -1.85 12.37
N GLN A 23 4.30 -1.63 13.32
CA GLN A 23 5.15 -0.43 13.35
C GLN A 23 6.15 -0.44 12.20
N ILE A 24 6.60 -1.64 11.83
CA ILE A 24 7.44 -1.91 10.67
C ILE A 24 6.71 -2.94 9.82
N ASN A 25 6.60 -2.67 8.52
CA ASN A 25 6.00 -3.58 7.54
C ASN A 25 7.00 -3.77 6.40
N ILE A 26 7.20 -5.01 5.95
CA ILE A 26 8.12 -5.34 4.86
C ILE A 26 7.29 -5.82 3.68
N ILE A 27 7.39 -5.14 2.54
CA ILE A 27 6.69 -5.48 1.31
C ILE A 27 7.68 -6.15 0.35
N ILE A 28 7.49 -7.43 0.07
CA ILE A 28 8.34 -8.23 -0.83
C ILE A 28 7.57 -8.70 -2.07
N GLY A 29 8.30 -9.05 -3.12
CA GLY A 29 7.74 -9.55 -4.38
C GLY A 29 8.63 -9.22 -5.57
N GLU A 30 8.32 -9.76 -6.75
CA GLU A 30 9.07 -9.52 -7.99
C GLU A 30 9.04 -8.05 -8.43
N ASN A 31 9.98 -7.63 -9.27
CA ASN A 31 9.93 -6.30 -9.87
C ASN A 31 8.61 -6.09 -10.61
N ASN A 32 8.09 -4.87 -10.58
CA ASN A 32 6.80 -4.51 -11.17
C ASN A 32 5.55 -5.16 -10.51
N SER A 33 5.69 -5.84 -9.37
CA SER A 33 4.55 -6.45 -8.65
C SER A 33 3.63 -5.46 -7.91
N GLY A 34 3.76 -4.15 -8.13
CA GLY A 34 2.94 -3.12 -7.48
C GLY A 34 3.45 -2.57 -6.14
N LYS A 35 4.66 -2.94 -5.70
CA LYS A 35 5.24 -2.45 -4.42
C LYS A 35 5.39 -0.92 -4.39
N THR A 36 5.97 -0.33 -5.44
CA THR A 36 6.09 1.12 -5.56
C THR A 36 4.72 1.79 -5.56
N SER A 37 3.74 1.21 -6.26
CA SER A 37 2.36 1.71 -6.29
C SER A 37 1.70 1.72 -4.92
N ILE A 38 2.00 0.77 -4.04
CA ILE A 38 1.51 0.77 -2.65
C ILE A 38 2.10 1.97 -1.88
N LEU A 39 3.40 2.20 -1.98
CA LEU A 39 4.07 3.32 -1.29
C LEU A 39 3.60 4.67 -1.82
N GLU A 40 3.43 4.80 -3.13
CA GLU A 40 2.88 6.01 -3.77
C GLU A 40 1.43 6.27 -3.33
N ALA A 41 0.60 5.22 -3.22
CA ALA A 41 -0.77 5.36 -2.73
C ALA A 41 -0.81 5.85 -1.27
N ILE A 42 0.13 5.42 -0.43
CA ILE A 42 0.27 5.90 0.96
C ILE A 42 0.69 7.37 0.98
N GLN A 43 1.62 7.78 0.11
CA GLN A 43 2.09 9.17 0.03
C GLN A 43 0.99 10.16 -0.35
N LEU A 44 -0.08 9.74 -1.04
CA LEU A 44 -1.20 10.63 -1.36
C LEU A 44 -1.88 11.21 -0.12
N PHE A 45 -1.84 10.51 1.02
CA PHE A 45 -2.39 11.00 2.28
C PHE A 45 -1.50 12.08 2.93
N ASP A 46 -0.27 12.27 2.48
CA ASP A 46 0.64 13.32 2.98
C ASP A 46 0.35 14.69 2.35
N TYR A 47 -0.34 14.69 1.21
CA TYR A 47 -0.79 15.92 0.52
C TYR A 47 -2.20 16.36 0.91
N ALA A 48 -2.87 15.62 1.80
CA ALA A 48 -4.25 15.85 2.25
C ALA A 48 -4.26 16.46 3.66
#